data_AF-A0A7Y2BL99-F1
#
_entry.id   AF-A0A7Y2BL99-F1
#
_cell.length_a   1.000
_cell.length_b   1.000
_cell.length_c   1.000
_cell.angle_alpha   90.00
_cell.angle_beta   90.00
_cell.angle_gamma   90.00
#
_symmetry.space_group_name_H-M   'P 1'
#
loop_
_entity.id
_entity.type
_entity.pdbx_description
1 polymer ?
#
loop_
_entity_poly.entity_id
_entity_poly.type
_entity_poly.pdbx_seq_one_letter_code
_entity_poly.pdbx_strand_id
1 'polypeptide(L)'
;MLRTRLIAGRTSGLILSAVFASMMMLASQVEVVLEPLRVDPARPAPVTLRIPSGYLPPELSPHHRGMPEPLVIRRGEVVADPGVQRLVRAFERERRPPERRTLLGVWISYFLVAYIFLAYLRLFTGGRGGLLRTQSGLLVLVGATCMTAKLLLLFSGFSPFVLPLATVPLWAALYFNRGTATASGLVISLVCASFVNFSMPVVVVYLATTLGVVVFFHDRKHSTHVLVAGTAAGLFAALVLIVVALAAGSPIDVIGDLARLNQSALLSVIAGGMISGILASAFQRLATTALGVVTRSRLQDLTDVDHPLLRKMSREAPGSWQHARAMANLAEGAAAAIGADALLTRVGAYYHDLGKTIQPKYYVENLVAGEPSPHGDLEPEVSADAIMAHVVEGARILREGGIPEPVVEFAYTHHGTSVIEYFWHKCLEEGNPKGLSDAAFRYPGMRPRTRETAILMLIDAIEAAARTVDEPSREKFEAIVQRVMNVKLRQGQLDVCGLTMEDLRVIQSTLTDTLCNAYHNRIKYPWQDKEGDGEAALPVPGIATERDVARERSREST
;
A
#
# COMPACT_ATOMS: atom_id res chain seq x y z
N MET A 1 25.90 -7.10 5.92
CA MET A 1 24.79 -6.98 6.91
C MET A 1 23.50 -6.74 6.16
N LEU A 2 22.47 -7.56 6.40
CA LEU A 2 21.17 -7.45 5.74
C LEU A 2 20.49 -6.11 6.14
N ARG A 3 20.15 -5.29 5.15
CA ARG A 3 19.30 -4.10 5.35
C ARG A 3 17.84 -4.53 5.22
N THR A 4 17.04 -4.33 6.26
CA THR A 4 15.58 -4.57 6.26
C THR A 4 14.84 -3.24 6.34
N ARG A 5 13.53 -3.25 6.06
CA ARG A 5 12.70 -2.03 6.18
C ARG A 5 12.56 -1.63 7.65
N LEU A 6 12.75 -0.33 7.91
CA LEU A 6 12.64 0.24 9.26
C LEU A 6 11.20 0.23 9.78
N ILE A 7 11.04 -0.19 11.02
CA ILE A 7 9.76 -0.25 11.73
C ILE A 7 9.62 1.00 12.60
N ALA A 8 8.48 1.67 12.48
CA ALA A 8 8.16 2.81 13.32
C ALA A 8 7.59 2.37 14.68
N GLY A 9 8.34 2.66 15.73
CA GLY A 9 7.90 2.54 17.12
C GLY A 9 7.07 3.74 17.59
N ARG A 10 6.74 3.73 18.89
CA ARG A 10 6.04 4.84 19.56
C ARG A 10 6.87 6.13 19.53
N THR A 11 8.18 6.03 19.75
CA THR A 11 9.12 7.15 19.75
C THR A 11 9.18 7.86 18.40
N SER A 12 9.34 7.12 17.30
CA SER A 12 9.26 7.71 15.95
C SER A 12 7.90 8.34 15.67
N GLY A 13 6.82 7.79 16.24
CA GLY A 13 5.50 8.39 16.18
C GLY A 13 5.43 9.78 16.80
N LEU A 14 5.93 9.91 18.03
CA LEU A 14 5.97 11.20 18.73
C LEU A 14 6.80 12.23 17.96
N ILE A 15 7.97 11.82 17.45
CA ILE A 15 8.86 12.70 16.69
C ILE A 15 8.19 13.17 15.39
N LEU A 16 7.63 12.24 14.60
CA LEU A 16 6.96 12.58 13.34
C LEU A 16 5.75 13.50 13.56
N SER A 17 4.95 13.25 14.61
CA SER A 17 3.82 14.11 14.97
C SER A 17 4.27 15.51 15.41
N ALA A 18 5.36 15.63 16.17
CA ALA A 18 5.91 16.92 16.59
C ALA A 18 6.43 17.72 15.39
N VAL A 19 7.15 17.07 14.46
CA VAL A 19 7.63 17.71 13.23
C VAL A 19 6.45 18.20 12.38
N PHE A 20 5.44 17.35 12.16
CA PHE A 20 4.24 17.71 11.42
C PHE A 20 3.51 18.90 12.08
N ALA A 21 3.29 18.85 13.39
CA ALA A 21 2.61 19.89 14.15
C ALA A 21 3.33 21.24 14.07
N SER A 22 4.65 21.25 14.22
CA SER A 22 5.46 22.46 14.10
C SER A 22 5.37 23.05 12.69
N MET A 23 5.49 22.22 11.65
CA MET A 23 5.36 22.68 10.27
C MET A 23 3.96 23.25 9.97
N MET A 24 2.90 22.55 10.39
CA MET A 24 1.53 23.00 10.14
C MET A 24 1.15 24.23 10.96
N MET A 25 1.64 24.36 12.20
CA MET A 25 1.46 25.57 13.01
C MET A 25 2.12 26.78 12.36
N LEU A 26 3.37 26.65 11.89
CA LEU A 26 4.03 27.72 11.15
C LEU A 26 3.27 28.08 9.87
N ALA A 27 2.81 27.08 9.12
CA ALA A 27 2.02 27.28 7.91
C ALA A 27 0.70 28.00 8.19
N SER A 28 0.00 27.65 9.27
CA SER A 28 -1.31 28.21 9.60
C SER A 28 -1.24 29.66 10.06
N GLN A 29 -0.08 30.09 10.58
CA GLN A 29 0.15 31.41 11.17
C GLN A 29 1.05 32.33 10.32
N VAL A 30 1.53 31.86 9.17
CA VAL A 30 2.54 32.58 8.36
C VAL A 30 2.10 33.99 8.00
N GLU A 31 0.84 34.18 7.62
CA GLU A 31 0.31 35.50 7.26
C GLU A 31 0.17 36.42 8.47
N VAL A 32 -0.04 35.88 9.65
CA VAL A 32 -0.25 36.63 10.90
C VAL A 32 1.08 37.07 11.51
N VAL A 33 2.10 36.22 11.41
CA VAL A 33 3.43 36.46 11.98
C VAL A 33 4.29 37.37 11.09
N LEU A 34 4.19 37.26 9.77
CA LEU A 34 4.99 38.07 8.85
C LEU A 34 4.33 39.43 8.60
N GLU A 35 4.97 40.50 9.08
CA GLU A 35 4.50 41.88 8.86
C GLU A 35 4.37 42.28 7.38
N PRO A 36 5.25 41.84 6.44
CA PRO A 36 5.07 42.11 5.02
C PRO A 36 3.78 41.55 4.41
N LEU A 37 3.14 40.57 5.08
CA LEU A 37 1.87 39.98 4.63
C LEU A 37 0.64 40.66 5.25
N ARG A 38 0.82 41.76 5.98
CA ARG A 38 -0.27 42.54 6.56
C ARG A 38 -1.12 43.22 5.50
N VAL A 39 -2.44 43.04 5.60
CA VAL A 39 -3.39 43.72 4.73
C VAL A 39 -3.72 45.09 5.32
N ASP A 40 -3.16 46.14 4.71
CA ASP A 40 -3.64 47.51 4.91
C ASP A 40 -4.70 47.79 3.85
N PRO A 41 -5.96 48.06 4.23
CA PRO A 41 -7.04 48.25 3.26
C PRO A 41 -6.84 49.48 2.34
N ALA A 42 -5.94 50.40 2.71
CA ALA A 42 -5.58 51.55 1.88
C ALA A 42 -4.51 51.26 0.82
N ARG A 43 -3.96 50.03 0.78
CA ARG A 43 -2.92 49.60 -0.15
C ARG A 43 -3.31 48.28 -0.84
N PRO A 44 -2.71 47.93 -1.98
CA PRO A 44 -2.96 46.63 -2.61
C PRO A 44 -2.62 45.49 -1.64
N ALA A 45 -3.60 44.62 -1.36
CA ALA A 45 -3.43 43.55 -0.38
C ALA A 45 -2.31 42.55 -0.80
N PRO A 46 -1.30 42.27 0.05
CA PRO A 46 -0.21 41.35 -0.31
C PRO A 46 -0.66 39.88 -0.43
N VAL A 47 -1.72 39.51 0.30
CA VAL A 47 -2.36 38.18 0.32
C VAL A 47 -3.88 38.34 0.36
N THR A 48 -4.60 37.29 0.00
CA THR A 48 -6.05 37.22 0.12
C THR A 48 -6.47 37.08 1.58
N LEU A 49 -7.23 38.05 2.09
CA LEU A 49 -7.80 38.03 3.44
C LEU A 49 -9.25 37.55 3.40
N ARG A 50 -9.60 36.56 4.22
CA ARG A 50 -10.97 36.06 4.39
C ARG A 50 -11.42 36.36 5.82
N ILE A 51 -12.34 37.31 5.96
CA ILE A 51 -12.95 37.68 7.25
C ILE A 51 -14.19 36.81 7.44
N PRO A 52 -14.27 35.99 8.51
CA PRO A 52 -15.41 35.12 8.76
C PRO A 52 -16.73 35.90 8.83
N SER A 53 -17.81 35.31 8.34
CA SER A 53 -19.15 35.92 8.37
C SER A 53 -19.62 36.27 9.78
N GLY A 54 -19.25 35.49 10.80
CA GLY A 54 -19.56 35.80 12.20
C GLY A 54 -18.85 37.05 12.75
N TYR A 55 -17.87 37.60 12.03
CA TYR A 55 -17.19 38.85 12.38
C TYR A 55 -17.81 40.07 11.66
N LEU A 56 -18.70 39.84 10.69
CA LEU A 56 -19.30 40.91 9.91
C LEU A 56 -20.47 41.53 10.67
N PRO A 57 -20.57 42.87 10.74
CA PRO A 57 -21.80 43.53 11.15
C PRO A 57 -22.98 43.08 10.28
N PRO A 58 -24.24 43.10 10.78
CA PRO A 58 -25.41 42.74 9.98
C PRO A 58 -25.53 43.53 8.67
N GLU A 59 -25.10 44.79 8.68
CA GLU A 59 -25.14 45.71 7.53
C GLU A 59 -24.13 45.35 6.43
N LEU A 60 -22.99 44.73 6.80
CA LEU A 60 -21.92 44.31 5.88
C LEU A 60 -21.92 42.80 5.64
N SER A 61 -22.78 42.08 6.36
CA SER A 61 -23.07 40.68 6.07
C SER A 61 -23.84 40.66 4.75
N PRO A 62 -23.33 40.03 3.68
CA PRO A 62 -24.08 39.93 2.45
C PRO A 62 -25.33 39.09 2.71
N HIS A 63 -26.46 39.76 3.00
CA HIS A 63 -27.79 39.17 3.05
C HIS A 63 -28.28 38.90 1.62
N HIS A 64 -27.53 38.11 0.85
CA HIS A 64 -28.08 37.43 -0.30
C HIS A 64 -28.64 36.11 0.19
N ARG A 65 -29.88 35.79 -0.17
CA ARG A 65 -30.56 34.51 0.13
C ARG A 65 -29.59 33.34 -0.13
N GLY A 66 -28.95 32.82 0.92
CA GLY A 66 -27.79 31.92 0.80
C GLY A 66 -26.96 31.87 2.09
N MET A 67 -26.01 30.92 2.15
CA MET A 67 -25.22 30.68 3.37
C MET A 67 -24.32 31.88 3.71
N PRO A 68 -24.02 32.13 5.01
CA PRO A 68 -23.20 33.27 5.43
C PRO A 68 -21.80 33.24 4.80
N GLU A 69 -21.55 34.10 3.81
CA GLU A 69 -20.27 34.14 3.09
C GLU A 69 -19.24 35.01 3.84
N PRO A 70 -17.96 34.59 3.89
CA PRO A 70 -16.90 35.43 4.41
C PRO A 70 -16.67 36.63 3.49
N LEU A 71 -16.33 37.78 4.05
CA LEU A 71 -15.84 38.91 3.27
C LEU A 71 -14.42 38.57 2.78
N VAL A 72 -14.23 38.58 1.46
CA VAL A 72 -12.95 38.22 0.83
C VAL A 72 -12.33 39.46 0.19
N ILE A 73 -11.15 39.84 0.66
CA ILE A 73 -10.31 40.86 0.03
C ILE A 73 -9.23 40.13 -0.73
N ARG A 74 -9.27 40.22 -2.07
CA ARG A 74 -8.34 39.46 -2.92
C ARG A 74 -6.97 40.10 -2.91
N ARG A 75 -5.94 39.27 -3.12
CA ARG A 75 -4.58 39.77 -3.35
C ARG A 75 -4.58 40.83 -4.46
N GLY A 76 -3.97 41.98 -4.19
CA GLY A 76 -3.89 43.14 -5.09
C GLY A 76 -5.07 44.10 -5.00
N GLU A 77 -6.14 43.75 -4.29
CA GLU A 77 -7.32 44.60 -4.14
C GLU A 77 -7.05 45.75 -3.15
N VAL A 78 -7.62 46.93 -3.44
CA VAL A 78 -7.66 48.10 -2.55
C VAL A 78 -9.11 48.31 -2.13
N VAL A 79 -9.35 48.41 -0.82
CA VAL A 79 -10.70 48.54 -0.29
C VAL A 79 -11.15 50.00 -0.38
N ALA A 80 -12.14 50.29 -1.21
CA ALA A 80 -12.66 51.65 -1.39
C ALA A 80 -13.56 52.11 -0.23
N ASP A 81 -14.37 51.20 0.34
CA ASP A 81 -15.37 51.53 1.36
C ASP A 81 -14.73 51.79 2.75
N PRO A 82 -14.88 52.99 3.35
CA PRO A 82 -14.28 53.33 4.64
C PRO A 82 -14.77 52.48 5.82
N GLY A 83 -16.01 51.98 5.78
CA GLY A 83 -16.56 51.05 6.78
C GLY A 83 -15.85 49.70 6.72
N VAL A 84 -15.66 49.17 5.50
CA VAL A 84 -14.89 47.94 5.29
C VAL A 84 -13.42 48.15 5.66
N GLN A 85 -12.82 49.30 5.37
CA GLN A 85 -11.45 49.60 5.81
C GLN A 85 -11.30 49.53 7.34
N ARG A 86 -12.26 50.08 8.09
CA ARG A 86 -12.24 50.01 9.57
C ARG A 86 -12.33 48.57 10.05
N LEU A 87 -13.22 47.77 9.45
CA LEU A 87 -13.38 46.36 9.77
C LEU A 87 -12.09 45.55 9.54
N VAL A 88 -11.43 45.76 8.40
CA VAL A 88 -10.17 45.09 8.07
C VAL A 88 -9.07 45.44 9.06
N ARG A 89 -8.95 46.72 9.44
CA ARG A 89 -7.98 47.17 10.43
C ARG A 89 -8.25 46.59 11.81
N ALA A 90 -9.52 46.49 12.21
CA ALA A 90 -9.92 45.86 13.47
C ALA A 90 -9.54 44.37 13.47
N PHE A 91 -9.91 43.64 12.42
CA PHE A 91 -9.61 42.22 12.27
C PHE A 91 -8.09 41.93 12.26
N GLU A 92 -7.31 42.74 11.53
CA GLU A 92 -5.84 42.61 11.50
C GLU A 92 -5.18 42.94 12.85
N ARG A 93 -5.74 43.90 13.60
CA ARG A 93 -5.24 44.25 14.94
C ARG A 93 -5.52 43.16 15.97
N GLU A 94 -6.68 42.50 15.87
CA GLU A 94 -7.08 41.46 16.82
C GLU A 94 -6.25 40.19 16.66
N ARG A 95 -5.93 39.80 15.41
CA ARG A 95 -5.17 38.58 15.14
C ARG A 95 -3.65 38.73 15.30
N ARG A 96 -3.11 39.96 15.32
CA ARG A 96 -1.65 40.23 15.36
C ARG A 96 -1.20 40.95 16.65
N PRO A 97 -0.15 40.47 17.35
CA PRO A 97 0.53 39.18 17.16
C PRO A 97 -0.33 38.01 17.66
N PRO A 98 -0.11 36.78 17.17
CA PRO A 98 -0.86 35.64 17.67
C PRO A 98 -0.50 35.36 19.13
N GLU A 99 -1.50 35.17 19.97
CA GLU A 99 -1.28 34.85 21.38
C GLU A 99 -0.54 33.53 21.54
N ARG A 100 0.42 33.48 22.48
CA ARG A 100 1.22 32.25 22.76
C ARG A 100 0.33 31.06 23.12
N ARG A 101 -0.81 31.30 23.79
CA ARG A 101 -1.78 30.27 24.16
C ARG A 101 -2.49 29.68 22.93
N THR A 102 -2.86 30.53 21.99
CA THR A 102 -3.45 30.12 20.71
C THR A 102 -2.47 29.31 19.87
N LEU A 103 -1.21 29.75 19.78
CA LEU A 103 -0.14 29.00 19.10
C LEU A 103 0.06 27.61 19.70
N LEU A 104 0.15 27.54 21.04
CA LEU A 104 0.28 26.27 21.75
C LEU A 104 -0.94 25.37 21.52
N GLY A 105 -2.15 25.92 21.57
CA GLY A 105 -3.39 25.20 21.28
C GLY A 105 -3.40 24.59 19.88
N VAL A 106 -3.10 25.40 18.85
CA VAL A 106 -3.00 24.95 17.45
C VAL A 106 -1.94 23.86 17.28
N TRP A 107 -0.76 24.04 17.89
CA TRP A 107 0.30 23.04 17.86
C TRP A 107 -0.15 21.71 18.49
N ILE A 108 -0.76 21.75 19.68
CA ILE A 108 -1.27 20.58 20.37
C ILE A 108 -2.34 19.89 19.52
N SER A 109 -3.26 20.64 18.89
CA SER A 109 -4.27 20.07 18.01
C SER A 109 -3.65 19.33 16.84
N TYR A 110 -2.69 19.92 16.12
CA TYR A 110 -2.02 19.25 15.00
C TYR A 110 -1.19 18.06 15.45
N PHE A 111 -0.54 18.15 16.62
CA PHE A 111 0.20 17.04 17.21
C PHE A 111 -0.70 15.85 17.52
N LEU A 112 -1.84 16.09 18.18
CA LEU A 112 -2.79 15.05 18.54
C LEU A 112 -3.41 14.40 17.30
N VAL A 113 -3.82 15.19 16.31
CA VAL A 113 -4.39 14.67 15.07
C VAL A 113 -3.36 13.80 14.32
N ALA A 114 -2.11 14.26 14.20
CA ALA A 114 -1.05 13.47 13.57
C ALA A 114 -0.71 12.21 14.38
N TYR A 115 -0.65 12.30 15.71
CA TYR A 115 -0.34 11.17 16.58
C TYR A 115 -1.43 10.10 16.54
N ILE A 116 -2.71 10.49 16.59
CA ILE A 116 -3.85 9.58 16.44
C ILE A 116 -3.82 8.93 15.06
N PHE A 117 -3.54 9.68 13.99
CA PHE A 117 -3.41 9.14 12.66
C PHE A 117 -2.29 8.10 12.55
N LEU A 118 -1.09 8.40 13.09
CA LEU A 118 0.00 7.44 13.09
C LEU A 118 -0.28 6.21 13.97
N ALA A 119 -0.96 6.38 15.11
CA ALA A 119 -1.39 5.26 15.94
C ALA A 119 -2.41 4.39 15.18
N TYR A 120 -3.37 5.01 14.48
CA TYR A 120 -4.32 4.32 13.62
C TYR A 120 -3.61 3.47 12.56
N LEU A 121 -2.59 4.02 11.88
CA LEU A 121 -1.81 3.27 10.88
C LEU A 121 -1.18 2.01 11.48
N ARG A 122 -0.57 2.11 12.67
CA ARG A 122 0.07 0.97 13.33
C ARG A 122 -0.92 -0.11 13.77
N LEU A 123 -2.12 0.29 14.19
CA LEU A 123 -3.10 -0.61 14.78
C LEU A 123 -4.02 -1.25 13.73
N PHE A 124 -4.40 -0.51 12.69
CA PHE A 124 -5.49 -0.90 11.78
C PHE A 124 -5.08 -1.07 10.31
N THR A 125 -3.82 -0.79 9.94
CA THR A 125 -3.34 -0.92 8.55
C THR A 125 -2.42 -2.14 8.35
N GLY A 126 -2.48 -3.10 9.27
CA GLY A 126 -1.61 -4.28 9.28
C GLY A 126 -0.12 -3.93 9.38
N GLY A 127 0.76 -4.88 9.05
CA GLY A 127 2.21 -4.65 9.16
C GLY A 127 2.75 -3.56 8.23
N ARG A 128 2.07 -3.24 7.12
CA ARG A 128 2.45 -2.13 6.21
C ARG A 128 2.35 -0.76 6.88
N GLY A 129 1.36 -0.56 7.77
CA GLY A 129 1.18 0.69 8.51
C GLY A 129 2.22 0.91 9.61
N GLY A 130 2.89 -0.16 10.05
CA GLY A 130 3.98 -0.12 11.03
C GLY A 130 5.33 0.32 10.44
N LEU A 131 5.44 0.49 9.13
CA LEU A 131 6.70 0.83 8.47
C LEU A 131 6.97 2.33 8.52
N LEU A 132 8.21 2.71 8.83
CA LEU A 132 8.61 4.11 8.99
C LEU A 132 8.44 4.92 7.70
N ARG A 133 8.78 4.32 6.55
CA ARG A 133 8.60 4.96 5.23
C ARG A 133 7.12 5.22 4.92
N THR A 134 6.23 4.29 5.26
CA THR A 134 4.78 4.46 5.08
C THR A 134 4.26 5.63 5.92
N GLN A 135 4.61 5.67 7.21
CA GLN A 135 4.15 6.72 8.14
C GLN A 135 4.68 8.10 7.76
N SER A 136 5.99 8.21 7.52
CA SER A 136 6.61 9.48 7.10
C SER A 136 6.11 9.91 5.72
N GLY A 137 6.01 8.99 4.75
CA GLY A 137 5.50 9.25 3.42
C GLY A 137 4.07 9.79 3.43
N LEU A 138 3.15 9.16 4.17
CA LEU A 138 1.78 9.65 4.31
C LEU A 138 1.72 11.03 4.97
N LEU A 139 2.48 11.28 6.05
CA LEU A 139 2.52 12.59 6.70
C LEU A 139 3.09 13.69 5.80
N VAL A 140 4.14 13.37 5.02
CA VAL A 140 4.71 14.31 4.04
C VAL A 140 3.67 14.65 2.97
N LEU A 141 2.97 13.66 2.43
CA LEU A 141 1.94 13.90 1.41
C LEU A 141 0.76 14.70 1.98
N VAL A 142 0.27 14.36 3.18
CA VAL A 142 -0.77 15.12 3.91
C VAL A 142 -0.32 16.56 4.14
N GLY A 143 0.90 16.75 4.67
CA GLY A 143 1.47 18.08 4.94
C GLY A 143 1.65 18.91 3.68
N ALA A 144 2.09 18.29 2.57
CA ALA A 144 2.22 18.94 1.28
C ALA A 144 0.85 19.36 0.70
N THR A 145 -0.18 18.52 0.83
CA THR A 145 -1.55 18.89 0.43
C THR A 145 -2.08 20.05 1.27
N CYS A 146 -1.92 20.02 2.59
CA CYS A 146 -2.33 21.11 3.48
C CYS A 146 -1.56 22.41 3.17
N MET A 147 -0.24 22.33 2.93
CA MET A 147 0.56 23.50 2.55
C MET A 147 0.10 24.07 1.20
N THR A 148 -0.15 23.22 0.22
CA THR A 148 -0.68 23.64 -1.09
C THR A 148 -2.04 24.31 -0.94
N ALA A 149 -2.93 23.74 -0.14
CA ALA A 149 -4.23 24.32 0.20
C ALA A 149 -4.08 25.71 0.84
N LYS A 150 -3.16 25.87 1.81
CA LYS A 150 -2.87 27.16 2.44
C LYS A 150 -2.33 28.18 1.44
N LEU A 151 -1.40 27.80 0.58
CA LEU A 151 -0.84 28.68 -0.46
C LEU A 151 -1.92 29.12 -1.46
N LEU A 152 -2.78 28.20 -1.90
CA LEU A 152 -3.93 28.53 -2.75
C LEU A 152 -4.85 29.53 -2.06
N LEU A 153 -5.17 29.33 -0.78
CA LEU A 153 -5.97 30.29 -0.03
C LEU A 153 -5.28 31.66 0.07
N LEU A 154 -3.98 31.73 0.39
CA LEU A 154 -3.28 33.00 0.58
C LEU A 154 -3.06 33.77 -0.73
N PHE A 155 -2.75 33.10 -1.82
CA PHE A 155 -2.30 33.76 -3.05
C PHE A 155 -3.33 33.75 -4.19
N SER A 156 -4.50 33.15 -3.99
CA SER A 156 -5.61 33.20 -4.93
C SER A 156 -6.89 33.72 -4.27
N GLY A 157 -7.81 34.25 -5.09
CA GLY A 157 -9.17 34.58 -4.69
C GLY A 157 -10.15 33.41 -4.81
N PHE A 158 -9.65 32.18 -4.99
CA PHE A 158 -10.52 31.02 -5.18
C PHE A 158 -11.35 30.70 -3.94
N SER A 159 -12.51 30.11 -4.20
CA SER A 159 -13.38 29.57 -3.17
C SER A 159 -12.65 28.50 -2.37
N PRO A 160 -12.76 28.47 -1.02
CA PRO A 160 -12.21 27.38 -0.21
C PRO A 160 -12.72 26.00 -0.62
N PHE A 161 -13.86 25.91 -1.31
CA PHE A 161 -14.44 24.67 -1.79
C PHE A 161 -13.65 24.00 -2.94
N VAL A 162 -12.80 24.74 -3.67
CA VAL A 162 -12.05 24.19 -4.81
C VAL A 162 -10.80 23.39 -4.43
N LEU A 163 -10.43 23.36 -3.14
CA LEU A 163 -9.16 22.78 -2.72
C LEU A 163 -9.11 21.27 -3.01
N PRO A 164 -8.03 20.76 -3.63
CA PRO A 164 -7.95 19.37 -4.08
C PRO A 164 -7.56 18.39 -2.96
N LEU A 165 -8.38 18.34 -1.91
CA LEU A 165 -8.09 17.63 -0.67
C LEU A 165 -8.20 16.11 -0.77
N ALA A 166 -8.87 15.59 -1.80
CA ALA A 166 -9.07 14.16 -2.01
C ALA A 166 -7.85 13.43 -2.62
N THR A 167 -6.80 14.16 -3.01
CA THR A 167 -5.61 13.60 -3.68
C THR A 167 -4.93 12.49 -2.86
N VAL A 168 -4.64 12.75 -1.58
CA VAL A 168 -4.01 11.76 -0.69
C VAL A 168 -4.97 10.64 -0.29
N PRO A 169 -6.24 10.91 0.07
CA PRO A 169 -7.24 9.86 0.26
C PRO A 169 -7.35 8.89 -0.92
N LEU A 170 -7.28 9.36 -2.17
CA LEU A 170 -7.27 8.51 -3.35
C LEU A 170 -6.06 7.58 -3.38
N TRP A 171 -4.85 8.07 -3.11
CA TRP A 171 -3.66 7.20 -3.03
C TRP A 171 -3.73 6.22 -1.86
N ALA A 172 -4.20 6.67 -0.70
CA ALA A 172 -4.41 5.81 0.45
C ALA A 172 -5.44 4.70 0.15
N ALA A 173 -6.52 5.05 -0.54
CA ALA A 173 -7.53 4.14 -1.03
C ALA A 173 -7.02 3.25 -2.16
N LEU A 174 -5.95 3.58 -2.88
CA LEU A 174 -5.39 2.75 -3.94
C LEU A 174 -4.34 1.75 -3.41
N TYR A 175 -3.48 2.18 -2.50
CA TYR A 175 -2.30 1.39 -2.07
C TYR A 175 -2.44 0.69 -0.71
N PHE A 176 -3.36 1.14 0.14
CA PHE A 176 -3.60 0.57 1.46
C PHE A 176 -5.03 0.05 1.55
N ASN A 177 -5.93 0.75 2.23
CA ASN A 177 -7.32 0.37 2.39
C ASN A 177 -8.21 1.60 2.54
N ARG A 178 -9.53 1.39 2.50
CA ARG A 178 -10.53 2.45 2.68
C ARG A 178 -10.39 3.16 4.03
N GLY A 179 -10.04 2.43 5.09
CA GLY A 179 -9.83 3.01 6.41
C GLY A 179 -8.69 4.03 6.45
N THR A 180 -7.57 3.75 5.78
CA THR A 180 -6.44 4.66 5.64
C THR A 180 -6.82 5.92 4.85
N ALA A 181 -7.67 5.75 3.82
CA ALA A 181 -8.21 6.87 3.05
C ALA A 181 -9.09 7.79 3.91
N THR A 182 -10.02 7.21 4.67
CA THR A 182 -10.85 7.97 5.62
C THR A 182 -10.00 8.68 6.67
N ALA A 183 -9.03 7.98 7.28
CA ALA A 183 -8.20 8.53 8.34
C ALA A 183 -7.33 9.70 7.82
N SER A 184 -6.68 9.55 6.66
CA SER A 184 -5.91 10.64 6.04
C SER A 184 -6.80 11.80 5.59
N GLY A 185 -7.99 11.52 5.06
CA GLY A 185 -8.99 12.52 4.70
C GLY A 185 -9.50 13.33 5.87
N LEU A 186 -9.71 12.68 7.03
CA LEU A 186 -10.08 13.35 8.28
C LEU A 186 -8.99 14.33 8.74
N VAL A 187 -7.72 13.91 8.72
CA VAL A 187 -6.59 14.80 9.07
C VAL A 187 -6.55 16.02 8.14
N ILE A 188 -6.59 15.79 6.83
CA ILE A 188 -6.53 16.87 5.83
C ILE A 188 -7.71 17.83 6.01
N SER A 189 -8.92 17.30 6.22
CA SER A 189 -10.13 18.09 6.40
C SER A 189 -10.04 18.97 7.65
N LEU A 190 -9.61 18.42 8.79
CA LEU A 190 -9.48 19.17 10.04
C LEU A 190 -8.40 20.25 9.95
N VAL A 191 -7.23 19.92 9.38
CA VAL A 191 -6.13 20.90 9.22
C VAL A 191 -6.54 21.99 8.23
N CYS A 192 -7.08 21.65 7.06
CA CYS A 192 -7.47 22.65 6.06
C CYS A 192 -8.66 23.50 6.52
N ALA A 193 -9.63 22.93 7.23
CA ALA A 193 -10.74 23.69 7.81
C ALA A 193 -10.26 24.72 8.85
N SER A 194 -9.18 24.41 9.58
CA SER A 194 -8.59 25.39 10.52
C SER A 194 -8.06 26.64 9.81
N PHE A 195 -7.67 26.56 8.53
CA PHE A 195 -7.22 27.72 7.75
C PHE A 195 -8.34 28.70 7.38
N VAL A 196 -9.60 28.26 7.53
CA VAL A 196 -10.80 29.06 7.28
C VAL A 196 -11.68 29.16 8.52
N ASN A 197 -11.07 29.15 9.71
CA ASN A 197 -11.74 29.32 11.00
C ASN A 197 -12.88 28.32 11.26
N PHE A 198 -12.74 27.09 10.77
CA PHE A 198 -13.73 26.02 10.95
C PHE A 198 -15.16 26.38 10.50
N SER A 199 -15.30 27.12 9.39
CA SER A 199 -16.60 27.34 8.75
C SER A 199 -17.33 26.01 8.53
N MET A 200 -18.52 25.86 9.14
CA MET A 200 -19.27 24.59 9.16
C MET A 200 -19.53 24.03 7.75
N PRO A 201 -19.99 24.81 6.75
CA PRO A 201 -20.12 24.34 5.38
C PRO A 201 -18.82 23.77 4.80
N VAL A 202 -17.69 24.43 5.07
CA VAL A 202 -16.38 24.00 4.56
C VAL A 202 -15.93 22.71 5.21
N VAL A 203 -16.07 22.58 6.53
CA VAL A 203 -15.76 21.34 7.27
C VAL A 203 -16.54 20.17 6.69
N VAL A 204 -17.85 20.33 6.52
CA VAL A 204 -18.73 19.26 6.02
C VAL A 204 -18.38 18.90 4.57
N VAL A 205 -18.12 19.89 3.71
CA VAL A 205 -17.72 19.63 2.31
C VAL A 205 -16.37 18.91 2.21
N TYR A 206 -15.38 19.30 3.02
CA TYR A 206 -14.07 18.63 3.01
C TYR A 206 -14.20 17.17 3.44
N LEU A 207 -14.95 16.91 4.52
CA LEU A 207 -15.26 15.55 4.96
C LEU A 207 -16.04 14.78 3.89
N ALA A 208 -17.10 15.37 3.32
CA ALA A 208 -17.90 14.74 2.27
C ALA A 208 -17.08 14.39 1.04
N THR A 209 -16.16 15.26 0.62
CA THR A 209 -15.25 15.00 -0.51
C THR A 209 -14.36 13.78 -0.20
N THR A 210 -13.82 13.69 1.01
CA THR A 210 -12.95 12.56 1.39
C THR A 210 -13.73 11.24 1.55
N LEU A 211 -14.95 11.29 2.09
CA LEU A 211 -15.84 10.14 2.21
C LEU A 211 -16.38 9.70 0.85
N GLY A 212 -16.63 10.64 -0.07
CA GLY A 212 -17.01 10.36 -1.44
C GLY A 212 -15.99 9.47 -2.14
N VAL A 213 -14.69 9.70 -1.93
CA VAL A 213 -13.63 8.81 -2.45
C VAL A 213 -13.82 7.37 -1.94
N VAL A 214 -14.13 7.20 -0.66
CA VAL A 214 -14.30 5.88 -0.03
C VAL A 214 -15.50 5.13 -0.59
N VAL A 215 -16.59 5.86 -0.87
CA VAL A 215 -17.84 5.30 -1.43
C VAL A 215 -17.67 4.94 -2.90
N PHE A 216 -17.14 5.85 -3.72
CA PHE A 216 -17.12 5.70 -5.17
C PHE A 216 -15.87 4.98 -5.72
N PHE A 217 -14.81 4.83 -4.92
CA PHE A 217 -13.64 4.03 -5.32
C PHE A 217 -13.84 2.55 -4.96
N HIS A 218 -14.60 1.85 -5.82
CA HIS A 218 -14.87 0.42 -5.67
C HIS A 218 -13.82 -0.46 -6.36
N ASP A 219 -13.41 -0.12 -7.58
CA ASP A 219 -12.41 -0.87 -8.32
C ASP A 219 -11.02 -0.24 -8.20
N ARG A 220 -10.14 -0.93 -7.48
CA ARG A 220 -8.76 -0.51 -7.21
C ARG A 220 -7.78 -1.00 -8.27
N LYS A 221 -8.24 -1.79 -9.25
CA LYS A 221 -7.36 -2.47 -10.21
C LYS A 221 -6.81 -1.54 -11.28
N HIS A 222 -7.43 -0.39 -11.51
CA HIS A 222 -7.11 0.53 -12.59
C HIS A 222 -6.91 1.96 -12.08
N SER A 223 -5.76 2.56 -12.43
CA SER A 223 -5.44 3.95 -12.06
C SER A 223 -6.38 4.97 -12.72
N THR A 224 -7.01 4.66 -13.84
CA THR A 224 -8.01 5.52 -14.50
C THR A 224 -9.26 5.74 -13.65
N HIS A 225 -9.59 4.80 -12.75
CA HIS A 225 -10.73 4.95 -11.83
C HIS A 225 -10.47 5.98 -10.73
N VAL A 226 -9.21 6.38 -10.52
CA VAL A 226 -8.85 7.45 -9.58
C VAL A 226 -9.44 8.80 -10.03
N LEU A 227 -9.42 9.06 -11.35
CA LEU A 227 -10.03 10.27 -11.91
C LEU A 227 -11.54 10.27 -11.72
N VAL A 228 -12.20 9.16 -12.07
CA VAL A 228 -13.65 8.99 -11.94
C VAL A 228 -14.09 9.13 -10.48
N ALA A 229 -13.36 8.50 -9.55
CA ALA A 229 -13.67 8.58 -8.12
C ALA A 229 -13.48 9.99 -7.55
N GLY A 230 -12.47 10.74 -8.02
CA GLY A 230 -12.29 12.15 -7.66
C GLY A 230 -13.48 13.01 -8.08
N THR A 231 -13.93 12.88 -9.34
CA THR A 231 -15.10 13.62 -9.84
C THR A 231 -16.39 13.21 -9.14
N ALA A 232 -16.61 11.91 -8.92
CA ALA A 232 -17.78 11.40 -8.19
C ALA A 232 -17.81 11.89 -6.74
N ALA A 233 -16.65 11.97 -6.09
CA ALA A 233 -16.51 12.54 -4.76
C ALA A 233 -16.85 14.04 -4.73
N GLY A 234 -16.47 14.80 -5.74
CA GLY A 234 -16.85 16.21 -5.90
C GLY A 234 -18.36 16.39 -6.11
N LEU A 235 -18.98 15.56 -6.94
CA LEU A 235 -20.44 15.57 -7.14
C LEU A 235 -21.20 15.24 -5.84
N PHE A 236 -20.73 14.24 -5.10
CA PHE A 236 -21.29 13.90 -3.80
C PHE A 236 -21.15 15.02 -2.78
N ALA A 237 -19.97 15.66 -2.71
CA ALA A 237 -19.76 16.80 -1.82
C ALA A 237 -20.61 18.02 -2.22
N ALA A 238 -20.88 18.23 -3.50
CA ALA A 238 -21.79 19.28 -3.98
C ALA A 238 -23.24 19.00 -3.56
N LEU A 239 -23.69 17.74 -3.63
CA LEU A 239 -25.01 17.34 -3.09
C LEU A 239 -25.08 17.58 -1.58
N VAL A 240 -24.04 17.22 -0.83
CA VAL A 240 -23.96 17.49 0.61
C VAL A 240 -24.01 18.99 0.90
N LEU A 241 -23.33 19.81 0.10
CA LEU A 241 -23.38 21.27 0.25
C LEU A 241 -24.81 21.80 0.07
N ILE A 242 -25.56 21.30 -0.92
CA ILE A 242 -26.97 21.64 -1.11
C ILE A 242 -27.78 21.27 0.14
N VAL A 243 -27.63 20.03 0.64
CA VAL A 243 -28.36 19.56 1.82
C VAL A 243 -28.04 20.39 3.07
N VAL A 244 -26.77 20.73 3.30
CA VAL A 244 -26.35 21.60 4.42
C VAL A 244 -26.95 22.99 4.29
N ALA A 245 -26.97 23.55 3.09
CA ALA A 245 -27.55 24.87 2.83
C ALA A 245 -29.07 24.89 3.10
N LEU A 246 -29.79 23.86 2.66
CA LEU A 246 -31.21 23.68 2.98
C LEU A 246 -31.43 23.56 4.49
N ALA A 247 -30.64 22.73 5.18
CA ALA A 247 -30.76 22.52 6.63
C ALA A 247 -30.45 23.79 7.44
N ALA A 248 -29.54 24.64 6.94
CA ALA A 248 -29.22 25.94 7.52
C ALA A 248 -30.25 27.04 7.22
N GLY A 249 -31.39 26.70 6.60
CA GLY A 249 -32.45 27.66 6.23
C GLY A 249 -32.03 28.63 5.12
N SER A 250 -30.97 28.31 4.39
CA SER A 250 -30.33 29.17 3.39
C SER A 250 -30.15 28.42 2.07
N PRO A 251 -31.25 27.99 1.42
CA PRO A 251 -31.18 27.15 0.23
C PRO A 251 -30.39 27.83 -0.89
N ILE A 252 -29.51 27.06 -1.54
CA ILE A 252 -28.76 27.53 -2.71
C ILE A 252 -29.73 27.56 -3.91
N ASP A 253 -29.87 28.72 -4.54
CA ASP A 253 -30.43 28.80 -5.89
C ASP A 253 -29.42 28.16 -6.85
N VAL A 254 -29.68 26.90 -7.20
CA VAL A 254 -28.76 26.09 -8.02
C VAL A 254 -28.53 26.75 -9.39
N ILE A 255 -29.58 27.28 -10.02
CA ILE A 255 -29.48 27.88 -11.35
C ILE A 255 -28.67 29.17 -11.26
N GLY A 256 -28.99 30.03 -10.29
CA GLY A 256 -28.26 31.26 -10.04
C GLY A 256 -26.79 31.02 -9.66
N ASP A 257 -26.51 29.99 -8.86
CA ASP A 257 -25.13 29.63 -8.49
C ASP A 257 -24.32 29.18 -9.71
N LEU A 258 -24.85 28.26 -10.52
CA LEU A 258 -24.18 27.76 -11.71
C LEU A 258 -23.95 28.87 -12.76
N ALA A 259 -24.89 29.82 -12.89
CA ALA A 259 -24.77 30.95 -13.80
C ALA A 259 -23.61 31.89 -13.45
N ARG A 260 -23.16 31.91 -12.18
CA ARG A 260 -22.03 32.73 -11.73
C ARG A 260 -20.65 32.13 -12.05
N LEU A 261 -20.59 30.97 -12.72
CA LEU A 261 -19.39 30.30 -13.22
C LEU A 261 -18.21 30.33 -12.21
N ASN A 262 -17.28 31.26 -12.38
CA ASN A 262 -16.06 31.41 -11.55
C ASN A 262 -16.32 31.69 -10.06
N GLN A 263 -17.54 32.07 -9.68
CA GLN A 263 -17.94 32.31 -8.30
C GLN A 263 -18.90 31.23 -7.76
N SER A 264 -19.26 30.23 -8.58
CA SER A 264 -20.15 29.15 -8.16
C SER A 264 -19.50 28.30 -7.08
N ALA A 265 -20.20 28.15 -5.96
CA ALA A 265 -19.78 27.25 -4.90
C ALA A 265 -19.87 25.79 -5.37
N LEU A 266 -20.94 25.42 -6.09
CA LEU A 266 -21.15 24.06 -6.57
C LEU A 266 -20.10 23.63 -7.60
N LEU A 267 -19.80 24.49 -8.58
CA LEU A 267 -18.74 24.20 -9.56
C LEU A 267 -17.37 24.15 -8.88
N SER A 268 -17.12 24.98 -7.86
CA SER A 268 -15.87 24.93 -7.08
C SER A 268 -15.70 23.57 -6.40
N VAL A 269 -16.74 23.04 -5.74
CA VAL A 269 -16.68 21.72 -5.08
C VAL A 269 -16.40 20.61 -6.10
N ILE A 270 -17.13 20.60 -7.22
CA ILE A 270 -16.96 19.60 -8.28
C ILE A 270 -15.55 19.67 -8.87
N ALA A 271 -15.07 20.88 -9.16
CA ALA A 271 -13.73 21.11 -9.66
C ALA A 271 -12.66 20.65 -8.66
N GLY A 272 -12.84 20.87 -7.36
CA GLY A 272 -11.90 20.38 -6.32
C GLY A 272 -11.77 18.85 -6.32
N GLY A 273 -12.88 18.12 -6.48
CA GLY A 273 -12.88 16.67 -6.63
C GLY A 273 -12.20 16.21 -7.93
N MET A 274 -12.54 16.84 -9.07
CA MET A 274 -11.94 16.54 -10.37
C MET A 274 -10.42 16.80 -10.37
N ILE A 275 -9.99 17.96 -9.88
CA ILE A 275 -8.56 18.32 -9.76
C ILE A 275 -7.85 17.32 -8.85
N SER A 276 -8.47 16.87 -7.75
CA SER A 276 -7.90 15.82 -6.90
C SER A 276 -7.64 14.53 -7.67
N GLY A 277 -8.58 14.10 -8.52
CA GLY A 277 -8.42 12.91 -9.38
C GLY A 277 -7.33 13.07 -10.44
N ILE A 278 -7.21 14.26 -11.03
CA ILE A 278 -6.14 14.60 -11.99
C ILE A 278 -4.78 14.57 -11.30
N LEU A 279 -4.64 15.26 -10.15
CA LEU A 279 -3.39 15.30 -9.39
C LEU A 279 -2.99 13.91 -8.90
N ALA A 280 -3.95 13.11 -8.44
CA ALA A 280 -3.67 11.76 -7.98
C ALA A 280 -3.17 10.86 -9.13
N SER A 281 -3.71 11.02 -10.34
CA SER A 281 -3.24 10.33 -11.54
C SER A 281 -1.86 10.83 -12.00
N ALA A 282 -1.67 12.15 -12.09
CA ALA A 282 -0.45 12.77 -12.61
C ALA A 282 0.77 12.54 -11.70
N PHE A 283 0.58 12.62 -10.38
CA PHE A 283 1.66 12.50 -9.39
C PHE A 283 1.76 11.09 -8.77
N GLN A 284 1.26 10.06 -9.47
CA GLN A 284 1.28 8.69 -8.98
C GLN A 284 2.70 8.19 -8.62
N ARG A 285 3.71 8.53 -9.43
CA ARG A 285 5.12 8.13 -9.18
C ARG A 285 5.70 8.78 -7.93
N LEU A 286 5.34 10.04 -7.65
CA LEU A 286 5.74 10.73 -6.43
C LEU A 286 5.14 10.03 -5.21
N ALA A 287 3.86 9.70 -5.29
CA ALA A 287 3.15 9.00 -4.22
C ALA A 287 3.76 7.61 -3.96
N THR A 288 4.00 6.79 -4.99
CA THR A 288 4.59 5.45 -4.78
C THR A 288 6.00 5.51 -4.19
N THR A 289 6.79 6.49 -4.61
CA THR A 289 8.13 6.73 -4.07
C THR A 289 8.06 7.14 -2.60
N ALA A 290 7.21 8.10 -2.24
CA ALA A 290 7.04 8.54 -0.85
C ALA A 290 6.55 7.39 0.05
N LEU A 291 5.56 6.62 -0.43
CA LEU A 291 4.93 5.53 0.32
C LEU A 291 5.77 4.25 0.36
N GLY A 292 6.72 4.07 -0.56
CA GLY A 292 7.49 2.83 -0.70
C GLY A 292 6.63 1.64 -1.12
N VAL A 293 5.69 1.88 -2.05
CA VAL A 293 4.79 0.86 -2.63
C VAL A 293 5.10 0.70 -4.12
N VAL A 294 4.66 -0.40 -4.71
CA VAL A 294 4.88 -0.73 -6.13
C VAL A 294 3.56 -0.61 -6.89
N THR A 295 3.60 -0.09 -8.13
CA THR A 295 2.41 -0.01 -8.99
C THR A 295 2.13 -1.35 -9.64
N ARG A 296 0.85 -1.60 -9.97
CA ARG A 296 0.44 -2.79 -10.74
C ARG A 296 1.17 -2.91 -12.07
N SER A 297 1.35 -1.80 -12.80
CA SER A 297 2.11 -1.79 -14.06
C SER A 297 3.55 -2.25 -13.87
N ARG A 298 4.24 -1.76 -12.83
CA ARG A 298 5.60 -2.18 -12.53
C ARG A 298 5.67 -3.65 -12.12
N LEU A 299 4.65 -4.17 -11.45
CA LEU A 299 4.57 -5.60 -11.15
C LEU A 299 4.37 -6.44 -12.42
N GLN A 300 3.55 -5.98 -13.38
CA GLN A 300 3.39 -6.65 -14.68
C GLN A 300 4.72 -6.73 -15.43
N ASP A 301 5.49 -5.64 -15.48
CA ASP A 301 6.83 -5.65 -16.10
C ASP A 301 7.74 -6.73 -15.48
N LEU A 302 7.63 -6.94 -14.16
CA LEU A 302 8.45 -7.91 -13.42
C LEU A 302 7.98 -9.36 -13.58
N THR A 303 6.83 -9.61 -14.21
CA THR A 303 6.38 -10.96 -14.58
C THR A 303 7.03 -11.47 -15.87
N ASP A 304 7.69 -10.60 -16.62
CA ASP A 304 8.38 -10.98 -17.85
C ASP A 304 9.55 -11.91 -17.54
N VAL A 305 9.49 -13.14 -18.05
CA VAL A 305 10.53 -14.17 -17.88
C VAL A 305 11.84 -13.80 -18.56
N ASP A 306 11.81 -12.87 -19.53
CA ASP A 306 13.01 -12.33 -20.17
C ASP A 306 13.71 -11.25 -19.33
N HIS A 307 13.14 -10.87 -18.19
CA HIS A 307 13.78 -9.97 -17.24
C HIS A 307 15.19 -10.49 -16.88
N PRO A 308 16.25 -9.65 -16.92
CA PRO A 308 17.64 -10.11 -16.80
C PRO A 308 17.92 -10.97 -15.56
N LEU A 309 17.31 -10.64 -14.42
CA LEU A 309 17.47 -11.40 -13.18
C LEU A 309 16.79 -12.78 -13.22
N LEU A 310 15.64 -12.92 -13.89
CA LEU A 310 14.97 -14.22 -14.03
C LEU A 310 15.73 -15.10 -15.02
N ARG A 311 16.25 -14.52 -16.11
CA ARG A 311 17.17 -15.22 -17.03
C ARG A 311 18.44 -15.68 -16.33
N LYS A 312 18.99 -14.85 -15.43
CA LYS A 312 20.13 -15.22 -14.57
C LYS A 312 19.77 -16.45 -13.73
N MET A 313 18.65 -16.41 -12.99
CA MET A 313 18.20 -17.52 -12.15
C MET A 313 18.00 -18.81 -12.95
N SER A 314 17.32 -18.72 -14.11
CA SER A 314 17.09 -19.87 -14.99
C SER A 314 18.39 -20.50 -15.53
N ARG A 315 19.49 -19.74 -15.64
CA ARG A 315 20.77 -20.24 -16.17
C ARG A 315 21.68 -20.76 -15.07
N GLU A 316 21.78 -20.04 -13.96
CA GLU A 316 22.76 -20.31 -12.89
C GLU A 316 22.18 -21.23 -11.79
N ALA A 317 20.87 -21.21 -11.57
CA ALA A 317 20.16 -22.03 -10.57
C ALA A 317 18.84 -22.59 -11.15
N PRO A 318 18.91 -23.48 -12.16
CA PRO A 318 17.74 -23.95 -12.91
C PRO A 318 16.72 -24.70 -12.03
N GLY A 319 17.18 -25.43 -11.01
CA GLY A 319 16.31 -26.13 -10.06
C GLY A 319 15.50 -25.16 -9.22
N SER A 320 16.17 -24.17 -8.62
CA SER A 320 15.51 -23.10 -7.86
C SER A 320 14.57 -22.27 -8.75
N TRP A 321 14.88 -22.08 -10.04
CA TRP A 321 13.96 -21.42 -10.97
C TRP A 321 12.67 -22.22 -11.19
N GLN A 322 12.76 -23.54 -11.39
CA GLN A 322 11.57 -24.39 -11.52
C GLN A 322 10.74 -24.38 -10.23
N HIS A 323 11.40 -24.43 -9.07
CA HIS A 323 10.76 -24.26 -7.76
C HIS A 323 9.97 -22.94 -7.68
N ALA A 324 10.65 -21.80 -7.89
CA ALA A 324 10.04 -20.48 -7.84
C ALA A 324 8.87 -20.34 -8.81
N ARG A 325 8.98 -20.91 -10.02
CA ARG A 325 7.90 -20.88 -11.04
C ARG A 325 6.69 -21.71 -10.63
N ALA A 326 6.90 -22.89 -10.05
CA ALA A 326 5.81 -23.74 -9.55
C ALA A 326 5.09 -23.06 -8.38
N MET A 327 5.86 -22.51 -7.44
CA MET A 327 5.35 -21.79 -6.27
C MET A 327 4.54 -20.55 -6.62
N ALA A 328 4.91 -19.82 -7.68
CA ALA A 328 4.22 -18.59 -8.06
C ALA A 328 2.73 -18.79 -8.32
N ASN A 329 2.32 -19.94 -8.88
CA ASN A 329 0.91 -20.25 -9.12
C ASN A 329 0.16 -20.56 -7.82
N LEU A 330 0.78 -21.33 -6.90
CA LEU A 330 0.22 -21.60 -5.56
C LEU A 330 0.03 -20.30 -4.79
N ALA A 331 1.03 -19.43 -4.83
CA ALA A 331 1.07 -18.18 -4.08
C ALA A 331 0.07 -17.15 -4.61
N GLU A 332 -0.08 -17.06 -5.93
CA GLU A 332 -1.13 -16.25 -6.54
C GLU A 332 -2.53 -16.75 -6.15
N GLY A 333 -2.78 -18.06 -6.25
CA GLY A 333 -4.07 -18.67 -5.92
C GLY A 333 -4.47 -18.43 -4.47
N ALA A 334 -3.56 -18.68 -3.52
CA ALA A 334 -3.79 -18.46 -2.10
C ALA A 334 -4.03 -16.97 -1.79
N ALA A 335 -3.25 -16.07 -2.39
CA ALA A 335 -3.45 -14.63 -2.22
C ALA A 335 -4.78 -14.14 -2.79
N ALA A 336 -5.17 -14.63 -3.97
CA ALA A 336 -6.44 -14.29 -4.59
C ALA A 336 -7.63 -14.75 -3.73
N ALA A 337 -7.56 -15.96 -3.14
CA ALA A 337 -8.62 -16.54 -2.33
C ALA A 337 -8.99 -15.71 -1.09
N ILE A 338 -8.04 -14.94 -0.53
CA ILE A 338 -8.26 -14.07 0.64
C ILE A 338 -8.30 -12.57 0.30
N GLY A 339 -8.33 -12.22 -0.99
CA GLY A 339 -8.28 -10.82 -1.44
C GLY A 339 -6.99 -10.08 -1.05
N ALA A 340 -5.86 -10.79 -0.96
CA ALA A 340 -4.53 -10.18 -0.88
C ALA A 340 -4.03 -9.79 -2.29
N ASP A 341 -2.88 -9.12 -2.38
CA ASP A 341 -2.31 -8.73 -3.67
C ASP A 341 -1.68 -9.94 -4.38
N ALA A 342 -2.50 -10.62 -5.19
CA ALA A 342 -2.13 -11.84 -5.88
C ALA A 342 -0.97 -11.63 -6.87
N LEU A 343 -0.96 -10.50 -7.60
CA LEU A 343 0.11 -10.19 -8.54
C LEU A 343 1.43 -9.90 -7.82
N LEU A 344 1.40 -9.13 -6.74
CA LEU A 344 2.58 -8.90 -5.90
C LEU A 344 3.13 -10.21 -5.35
N THR A 345 2.24 -11.11 -4.91
CA THR A 345 2.63 -12.42 -4.36
C THR A 345 3.27 -13.30 -5.43
N ARG A 346 2.68 -13.35 -6.63
CA ARG A 346 3.24 -14.07 -7.79
C ARG A 346 4.63 -13.56 -8.15
N VAL A 347 4.79 -12.24 -8.27
CA VAL A 347 6.09 -11.63 -8.56
C VAL A 347 7.08 -11.90 -7.43
N GLY A 348 6.67 -11.74 -6.17
CA GLY A 348 7.49 -12.08 -5.00
C GLY A 348 8.04 -13.51 -5.06
N ALA A 349 7.19 -14.47 -5.43
CA ALA A 349 7.59 -15.87 -5.61
C ALA A 349 8.65 -16.07 -6.70
N TYR A 350 8.61 -15.34 -7.82
CA TYR A 350 9.65 -15.45 -8.85
C TYR A 350 11.05 -15.05 -8.37
N TYR A 351 11.14 -14.10 -7.45
CA TYR A 351 12.40 -13.48 -7.08
C TYR A 351 12.93 -13.88 -5.70
N HIS A 352 12.14 -14.55 -4.85
CA HIS A 352 12.50 -14.79 -3.44
C HIS A 352 13.82 -15.55 -3.27
N ASP A 353 14.08 -16.53 -4.15
CA ASP A 353 15.25 -17.41 -4.08
C ASP A 353 16.40 -16.98 -4.99
N LEU A 354 16.35 -15.77 -5.56
CA LEU A 354 17.38 -15.30 -6.50
C LEU A 354 18.81 -15.34 -5.90
N GLY A 355 18.93 -15.22 -4.57
CA GLY A 355 20.22 -15.31 -3.88
C GLY A 355 20.92 -16.67 -4.04
N LYS A 356 20.18 -17.76 -4.30
CA LYS A 356 20.76 -19.09 -4.54
C LYS A 356 21.67 -19.12 -5.77
N THR A 357 21.54 -18.14 -6.68
CA THR A 357 22.45 -18.00 -7.85
C THR A 357 23.91 -17.76 -7.48
N ILE A 358 24.21 -17.29 -6.26
CA ILE A 358 25.60 -17.07 -5.82
C ILE A 358 26.32 -18.40 -5.54
N GLN A 359 25.61 -19.37 -4.95
CA GLN A 359 26.16 -20.65 -4.53
C GLN A 359 25.17 -21.79 -4.83
N PRO A 360 24.83 -22.04 -6.12
CA PRO A 360 23.73 -22.94 -6.49
C PRO A 360 23.93 -24.37 -5.98
N LYS A 361 25.18 -24.85 -5.94
CA LYS A 361 25.56 -26.20 -5.52
C LYS A 361 25.33 -26.50 -4.03
N TYR A 362 25.05 -25.50 -3.20
CA TYR A 362 24.67 -25.71 -1.80
C TYR A 362 23.18 -26.02 -1.63
N TYR A 363 22.39 -25.93 -2.70
CA TYR A 363 20.95 -26.17 -2.66
C TYR A 363 20.60 -27.44 -3.43
N VAL A 364 19.93 -28.39 -2.75
CA VAL A 364 19.71 -29.75 -3.25
C VAL A 364 18.95 -29.78 -4.58
N GLU A 365 18.06 -28.83 -4.82
CA GLU A 365 17.29 -28.75 -6.07
C GLU A 365 18.16 -28.42 -7.29
N ASN A 366 19.38 -27.91 -7.11
CA ASN A 366 20.31 -27.58 -8.19
C ASN A 366 21.44 -28.61 -8.36
N LEU A 367 21.47 -29.66 -7.53
CA LEU A 367 22.42 -30.75 -7.66
C LEU A 367 21.99 -31.69 -8.80
N VAL A 368 22.97 -32.21 -9.54
CA VAL A 368 22.70 -33.28 -10.51
C VAL A 368 22.41 -34.57 -9.75
N ALA A 369 21.56 -35.45 -10.30
CA ALA A 369 21.28 -36.74 -9.69
C ALA A 369 22.58 -37.51 -9.39
N GLY A 370 22.79 -37.88 -8.13
CA GLY A 370 23.98 -38.58 -7.64
C GLY A 370 25.18 -37.69 -7.30
N GLU A 371 25.10 -36.37 -7.51
CA GLU A 371 26.14 -35.42 -7.07
C GLU A 371 26.12 -35.28 -5.54
N PRO A 372 27.27 -35.45 -4.84
CA PRO A 372 27.32 -35.33 -3.40
C PRO A 372 27.07 -33.88 -2.97
N SER A 373 26.31 -33.70 -1.88
CA SER A 373 26.08 -32.39 -1.30
C SER A 373 27.34 -31.85 -0.61
N PRO A 374 27.76 -30.59 -0.87
CA PRO A 374 28.88 -29.97 -0.16
C PRO A 374 28.70 -29.93 1.36
N HIS A 375 27.46 -30.02 1.85
CA HIS A 375 27.14 -30.05 3.28
C HIS A 375 27.58 -31.32 4.01
N GLY A 376 27.99 -32.38 3.28
CA GLY A 376 28.54 -33.60 3.87
C GLY A 376 29.85 -33.35 4.60
N ASP A 377 30.69 -32.46 4.07
CA ASP A 377 32.05 -32.20 4.54
C ASP A 377 32.16 -30.98 5.47
N LEU A 378 31.04 -30.31 5.75
CA LEU A 378 31.00 -29.06 6.50
C LEU A 378 30.41 -29.26 7.90
N GLU A 379 30.97 -28.52 8.86
CA GLU A 379 30.37 -28.36 10.18
C GLU A 379 28.93 -27.80 10.05
N PRO A 380 27.99 -28.18 10.92
CA PRO A 380 26.59 -27.80 10.79
C PRO A 380 26.35 -26.29 10.74
N GLU A 381 27.06 -25.50 11.55
CA GLU A 381 26.96 -24.05 11.55
C GLU A 381 27.50 -23.40 10.27
N VAL A 382 28.55 -23.98 9.67
CA VAL A 382 29.09 -23.50 8.39
C VAL A 382 28.09 -23.78 7.26
N SER A 383 27.45 -24.94 7.31
CA SER A 383 26.35 -25.29 6.41
C SER A 383 25.16 -24.34 6.59
N ALA A 384 24.79 -24.03 7.83
CA ALA A 384 23.72 -23.09 8.13
C ALA A 384 24.04 -21.69 7.58
N ASP A 385 25.26 -21.19 7.79
CA ASP A 385 25.72 -19.89 7.26
C ASP A 385 25.67 -19.84 5.73
N ALA A 386 26.13 -20.91 5.05
CA ALA A 386 26.05 -21.01 3.59
C ALA A 386 24.60 -20.97 3.09
N ILE A 387 23.68 -21.67 3.78
CA ILE A 387 22.26 -21.60 3.43
C ILE A 387 21.71 -20.20 3.69
N MET A 388 21.99 -19.56 4.82
CA MET A 388 21.48 -18.22 5.15
C MET A 388 21.93 -17.14 4.16
N ALA A 389 23.06 -17.34 3.49
CA ALA A 389 23.61 -16.39 2.53
C ALA A 389 22.63 -16.01 1.41
N HIS A 390 21.78 -16.93 0.93
CA HIS A 390 20.83 -16.59 -0.15
C HIS A 390 19.85 -15.48 0.23
N VAL A 391 19.48 -15.36 1.50
CA VAL A 391 18.59 -14.28 1.96
C VAL A 391 19.29 -12.92 1.83
N VAL A 392 20.54 -12.86 2.28
CA VAL A 392 21.33 -11.62 2.28
C VAL A 392 21.72 -11.22 0.86
N GLU A 393 22.24 -12.17 0.09
CA GLU A 393 22.65 -11.96 -1.29
C GLU A 393 21.47 -11.73 -2.22
N GLY A 394 20.35 -12.43 -2.02
CA GLY A 394 19.12 -12.20 -2.75
C GLY A 394 18.63 -10.77 -2.60
N ALA A 395 18.54 -10.28 -1.36
CA ALA A 395 18.15 -8.89 -1.10
C ALA A 395 19.14 -7.87 -1.70
N ARG A 396 20.43 -8.18 -1.77
CA ARG A 396 21.45 -7.33 -2.39
C ARG A 396 21.28 -7.27 -3.92
N ILE A 397 21.26 -8.43 -4.58
CA ILE A 397 21.15 -8.56 -6.04
C ILE A 397 19.85 -7.94 -6.56
N LEU A 398 18.73 -8.15 -5.85
CA LEU A 398 17.45 -7.56 -6.24
C LEU A 398 17.49 -6.03 -6.20
N ARG A 399 18.09 -5.44 -5.16
CA ARG A 399 18.24 -3.98 -5.05
C ARG A 399 19.18 -3.42 -6.12
N GLU A 400 20.30 -4.08 -6.38
CA GLU A 400 21.24 -3.71 -7.45
C GLU A 400 20.57 -3.77 -8.84
N GLY A 401 19.68 -4.74 -9.05
CA GLY A 401 18.87 -4.85 -10.27
C GLY A 401 17.65 -3.93 -10.34
N GLY A 402 17.49 -2.97 -9.41
CA GLY A 402 16.39 -2.01 -9.44
C GLY A 402 15.01 -2.62 -9.16
N ILE A 403 14.96 -3.76 -8.47
CA ILE A 403 13.71 -4.38 -8.03
C ILE A 403 13.13 -3.54 -6.88
N PRO A 404 11.83 -3.21 -6.92
CA PRO A 404 11.20 -2.38 -5.90
C PRO A 404 11.15 -3.12 -4.55
N GLU A 405 11.37 -2.39 -3.46
CA GLU A 405 11.48 -2.94 -2.11
C GLU A 405 10.34 -3.89 -1.68
N PRO A 406 9.05 -3.67 -2.04
CA PRO A 406 7.99 -4.65 -1.74
C PRO A 406 8.21 -6.06 -2.34
N VAL A 407 8.97 -6.18 -3.43
CA VAL A 407 9.34 -7.47 -4.03
C VAL A 407 10.62 -8.01 -3.39
N VAL A 408 11.62 -7.14 -3.13
CA VAL A 408 12.83 -7.50 -2.37
C VAL A 408 12.47 -8.09 -1.00
N GLU A 409 11.40 -7.58 -0.38
CA GLU A 409 10.91 -8.01 0.92
C GLU A 409 10.62 -9.51 0.98
N PHE A 410 10.15 -10.13 -0.10
CA PHE A 410 9.93 -11.58 -0.13
C PHE A 410 11.23 -12.36 0.10
N ALA A 411 12.35 -11.93 -0.48
CA ALA A 411 13.64 -12.63 -0.38
C ALA A 411 14.24 -12.66 1.03
N TYR A 412 13.84 -11.75 1.92
CA TYR A 412 14.34 -11.75 3.30
C TYR A 412 13.26 -11.98 4.35
N THR A 413 12.01 -12.24 3.92
CA THR A 413 10.90 -12.58 4.81
C THR A 413 10.39 -13.99 4.61
N HIS A 414 10.65 -14.66 3.49
CA HIS A 414 10.07 -15.98 3.20
C HIS A 414 10.46 -17.05 4.22
N HIS A 415 11.65 -16.96 4.84
CA HIS A 415 12.01 -17.80 5.99
C HIS A 415 11.85 -17.11 7.36
N GLY A 416 11.60 -15.80 7.37
CA GLY A 416 11.45 -15.00 8.58
C GLY A 416 12.65 -15.11 9.52
N THR A 417 12.39 -15.57 10.74
CA THR A 417 13.43 -15.86 11.76
C THR A 417 13.38 -17.32 12.21
N SER A 418 12.91 -18.22 11.33
CA SER A 418 12.88 -19.66 11.58
C SER A 418 14.29 -20.23 11.76
N VAL A 419 14.39 -21.35 12.46
CA VAL A 419 15.63 -22.12 12.60
C VAL A 419 15.80 -23.01 11.37
N ILE A 420 17.04 -23.18 10.90
CA ILE A 420 17.39 -24.22 9.93
C ILE A 420 17.48 -25.54 10.70
N GLU A 421 16.33 -26.17 10.89
CA GLU A 421 16.14 -27.29 11.83
C GLU A 421 17.12 -28.45 11.59
N TYR A 422 17.36 -28.83 10.34
CA TYR A 422 18.26 -29.93 9.99
C TYR A 422 19.68 -29.76 10.57
N PHE A 423 20.31 -28.61 10.33
CA PHE A 423 21.68 -28.36 10.81
C PHE A 423 21.72 -28.07 12.31
N TRP A 424 20.66 -27.50 12.88
CA TRP A 424 20.54 -27.39 14.34
C TRP A 424 20.52 -28.75 15.02
N HIS A 425 19.71 -29.69 14.50
CA HIS A 425 19.66 -31.05 15.02
C HIS A 425 20.98 -31.81 14.81
N LYS A 426 21.60 -31.69 13.63
CA LYS A 426 22.94 -32.26 13.38
C LYS A 426 23.99 -31.75 14.38
N CYS A 427 23.98 -30.45 14.69
CA CYS A 427 24.87 -29.86 15.71
C CYS A 427 24.64 -30.46 17.11
N LEU A 428 23.39 -30.68 17.50
CA LEU A 428 23.05 -31.31 18.78
C LEU A 428 23.47 -32.79 18.82
N GLU A 429 23.28 -33.52 17.73
CA GLU A 429 23.70 -34.92 17.59
C GLU A 429 25.22 -35.08 17.67
N GLU A 430 25.97 -34.11 17.14
CA GLU A 430 27.44 -34.01 17.25
C GLU A 430 27.92 -33.52 18.64
N GLY A 431 27.00 -33.34 19.60
CA GLY A 431 27.32 -32.96 20.98
C GLY A 431 27.53 -31.47 21.21
N ASN A 432 27.25 -30.62 20.21
CA ASN A 432 27.40 -29.16 20.25
C ASN A 432 28.75 -28.70 20.86
N PRO A 433 29.89 -29.07 20.26
CA PRO A 433 31.22 -28.86 20.85
C PRO A 433 31.54 -27.38 21.11
N LYS A 434 30.89 -26.46 20.39
CA LYS A 434 31.08 -25.01 20.49
C LYS A 434 30.06 -24.32 21.41
N GLY A 435 29.13 -25.06 22.01
CA GLY A 435 28.11 -24.50 22.92
C GLY A 435 27.18 -23.48 22.25
N LEU A 436 26.89 -23.66 20.96
CA LEU A 436 26.07 -22.76 20.17
C LEU A 436 24.59 -22.85 20.58
N SER A 437 23.88 -21.73 20.55
CA SER A 437 22.43 -21.71 20.69
C SER A 437 21.75 -21.82 19.33
N ASP A 438 20.44 -22.06 19.34
CA ASP A 438 19.61 -22.06 18.13
C ASP A 438 19.67 -20.74 17.34
N ALA A 439 20.05 -19.64 17.99
CA ALA A 439 20.27 -18.35 17.37
C ALA A 439 21.32 -18.37 16.26
N ALA A 440 22.35 -19.22 16.36
CA ALA A 440 23.36 -19.40 15.31
C ALA A 440 22.79 -20.08 14.05
N PHE A 441 21.61 -20.70 14.17
CA PHE A 441 20.94 -21.44 13.10
C PHE A 441 19.66 -20.73 12.62
N ARG A 442 19.40 -19.50 13.08
CA ARG A 442 18.22 -18.72 12.67
C ARG A 442 18.53 -17.83 11.48
N TYR A 443 17.61 -17.79 10.52
CA TYR A 443 17.71 -16.87 9.39
C TYR A 443 17.85 -15.40 9.86
N PRO A 444 18.70 -14.59 9.20
CA PRO A 444 18.92 -13.19 9.56
C PRO A 444 17.80 -12.26 9.08
N GLY A 445 16.73 -12.82 8.53
CA GLY A 445 15.61 -12.11 7.92
C GLY A 445 14.72 -11.39 8.93
N MET A 446 13.57 -10.95 8.45
CA MET A 446 12.52 -10.40 9.32
C MET A 446 11.23 -11.19 9.16
N ARG A 447 10.47 -11.31 10.25
CA ARG A 447 9.13 -11.91 10.20
C ARG A 447 8.27 -11.22 9.13
N PRO A 448 7.46 -11.97 8.37
CA PRO A 448 6.52 -11.42 7.38
C PRO A 448 5.70 -10.27 7.94
N ARG A 449 5.63 -9.17 7.18
CA ARG A 449 4.88 -7.95 7.57
C ARG A 449 3.62 -7.74 6.76
N THR A 450 3.39 -8.55 5.74
CA THR A 450 2.19 -8.48 4.93
C THR A 450 1.62 -9.87 4.71
N ARG A 451 0.32 -9.93 4.44
CA ARG A 451 -0.38 -11.16 4.06
C ARG A 451 0.34 -11.87 2.91
N GLU A 452 0.81 -11.11 1.92
CA GLU A 452 1.52 -11.65 0.75
C GLU A 452 2.84 -12.33 1.11
N THR A 453 3.70 -11.67 1.90
CA THR A 453 4.97 -12.26 2.35
C THR A 453 4.78 -13.49 3.23
N ALA A 454 3.71 -13.49 4.05
CA ALA A 454 3.36 -14.63 4.89
C ALA A 454 2.82 -15.81 4.07
N ILE A 455 2.03 -15.55 3.03
CA ILE A 455 1.58 -16.56 2.09
C ILE A 455 2.78 -17.24 1.44
N LEU A 456 3.77 -16.47 0.96
CA LEU A 456 4.95 -17.10 0.35
C LEU A 456 5.73 -17.95 1.36
N MET A 457 5.92 -17.47 2.60
CA MET A 457 6.55 -18.26 3.67
C MET A 457 5.84 -19.61 3.88
N LEU A 458 4.50 -19.59 3.93
CA LEU A 458 3.72 -20.81 4.15
C LEU A 458 3.88 -21.76 2.98
N ILE A 459 3.77 -21.24 1.75
CA ILE A 459 3.83 -22.04 0.54
C ILE A 459 5.20 -22.66 0.33
N ASP A 460 6.28 -21.91 0.56
CA ASP A 460 7.65 -22.43 0.48
C ASP A 460 7.86 -23.62 1.42
N ALA A 461 7.40 -23.50 2.67
CA ALA A 461 7.50 -24.56 3.65
C ALA A 461 6.57 -25.75 3.35
N ILE A 462 5.36 -25.50 2.83
CA ILE A 462 4.38 -26.53 2.48
C ILE A 462 4.81 -27.30 1.23
N GLU A 463 5.30 -26.61 0.20
CA GLU A 463 5.74 -27.22 -1.05
C GLU A 463 6.92 -28.18 -0.78
N ALA A 464 7.91 -27.72 -0.02
CA ALA A 464 9.04 -28.55 0.40
C ALA A 464 8.59 -29.79 1.19
N ALA A 465 7.60 -29.65 2.09
CA ALA A 465 7.05 -30.77 2.86
C ALA A 465 6.16 -31.70 2.02
N ALA A 466 5.43 -31.18 1.03
CA ALA A 466 4.55 -31.96 0.16
C ALA A 466 5.35 -32.90 -0.76
N ARG A 467 6.58 -32.53 -1.13
CA ARG A 467 7.49 -33.38 -1.92
C ARG A 467 7.92 -34.66 -1.22
N THR A 468 7.77 -34.76 0.10
CA THR A 468 8.14 -35.96 0.88
C THR A 468 6.98 -36.92 1.08
N VAL A 469 5.85 -36.74 0.38
CA VAL A 469 4.67 -37.60 0.48
C VAL A 469 4.72 -38.69 -0.58
N ASP A 470 4.93 -39.94 -0.16
CA ASP A 470 5.06 -41.08 -1.08
C ASP A 470 3.77 -41.39 -1.85
N GLU A 471 2.62 -41.27 -1.17
CA GLU A 471 1.30 -41.55 -1.74
C GLU A 471 0.40 -40.32 -1.55
N PRO A 472 0.25 -39.48 -2.59
CA PRO A 472 -0.58 -38.28 -2.53
C PRO A 472 -2.04 -38.61 -2.22
N SER A 473 -2.54 -38.14 -1.08
CA SER A 473 -3.96 -38.16 -0.73
C SER A 473 -4.37 -36.80 -0.16
N ARG A 474 -5.66 -36.48 -0.27
CA ARG A 474 -6.19 -35.22 0.26
C ARG A 474 -5.93 -35.12 1.76
N GLU A 475 -6.19 -36.17 2.51
CA GLU A 475 -6.03 -36.21 3.97
C GLU A 475 -4.55 -36.00 4.38
N LYS A 476 -3.61 -36.59 3.65
CA LYS A 476 -2.17 -36.41 3.89
C LYS A 476 -1.73 -34.97 3.60
N PHE A 477 -2.20 -34.37 2.50
CA PHE A 477 -1.91 -32.96 2.23
C PHE A 477 -2.54 -32.03 3.26
N GLU A 478 -3.79 -32.24 3.66
CA GLU A 478 -4.44 -31.46 4.73
C GLU A 478 -3.63 -31.51 6.04
N ALA A 479 -3.17 -32.69 6.45
CA ALA A 479 -2.38 -32.88 7.65
C ALA A 479 -1.03 -32.13 7.59
N ILE A 480 -0.34 -32.17 6.45
CA ILE A 480 0.95 -31.48 6.25
C ILE A 480 0.76 -29.97 6.25
N VAL A 481 -0.20 -29.46 5.46
CA VAL A 481 -0.52 -28.03 5.40
C VAL A 481 -0.84 -27.51 6.81
N GLN A 482 -1.71 -28.20 7.54
CA GLN A 482 -2.09 -27.83 8.89
C GLN A 482 -0.90 -27.86 9.85
N ARG A 483 -0.03 -28.88 9.77
CA ARG A 483 1.17 -29.00 10.60
C ARG A 483 2.11 -27.82 10.38
N VAL A 484 2.45 -27.51 9.13
CA VAL A 484 3.37 -26.42 8.78
C VAL A 484 2.82 -25.07 9.25
N MET A 485 1.54 -24.79 8.99
CA MET A 485 0.90 -23.56 9.43
C MET A 485 0.91 -23.41 10.97
N ASN A 486 0.60 -24.48 11.70
CA ASN A 486 0.65 -24.48 13.16
C ASN A 486 2.06 -24.27 13.72
N VAL A 487 3.09 -24.80 13.07
CA VAL A 487 4.48 -24.54 13.45
C VAL A 487 4.82 -23.06 13.27
N LYS A 488 4.51 -22.46 12.11
CA LYS A 488 4.78 -21.02 11.88
C LYS A 488 4.01 -20.11 12.84
N LEU A 489 2.76 -20.47 13.19
CA LEU A 489 1.99 -19.79 14.22
C LEU A 489 2.65 -19.87 15.60
N ARG A 490 3.03 -21.06 16.06
CA ARG A 490 3.70 -21.25 17.37
C ARG A 490 5.05 -20.56 17.45
N GLN A 491 5.76 -20.43 16.33
CA GLN A 491 7.03 -19.69 16.23
C GLN A 491 6.83 -18.16 16.20
N GLY A 492 5.59 -17.65 16.26
CA GLY A 492 5.28 -16.22 16.18
C GLY A 492 5.67 -15.57 14.85
N GLN A 493 5.83 -16.35 13.77
CA GLN A 493 6.22 -15.82 12.46
C GLN A 493 5.11 -14.99 11.83
N LEU A 494 3.85 -15.28 12.17
CA LEU A 494 2.67 -14.67 11.55
C LEU A 494 2.08 -13.50 12.37
N ASP A 495 2.61 -13.20 13.56
CA ASP A 495 2.04 -12.22 14.52
C ASP A 495 1.79 -10.82 13.95
N VAL A 496 2.57 -10.43 12.96
CA VAL A 496 2.67 -9.04 12.46
C VAL A 496 2.40 -8.91 10.96
N CYS A 497 1.93 -9.99 10.32
CA CYS A 497 1.68 -10.01 8.87
C CYS A 497 0.27 -9.56 8.49
N GLY A 498 -0.68 -9.59 9.44
CA GLY A 498 -2.08 -9.21 9.23
C GLY A 498 -2.97 -10.31 8.63
N LEU A 499 -2.53 -11.58 8.61
CA LEU A 499 -3.41 -12.72 8.35
C LEU A 499 -4.32 -12.97 9.55
N THR A 500 -5.60 -13.19 9.28
CA THR A 500 -6.60 -13.60 10.27
C THR A 500 -6.71 -15.13 10.34
N MET A 501 -7.37 -15.66 11.37
CA MET A 501 -7.62 -17.11 11.45
C MET A 501 -8.55 -17.60 10.32
N GLU A 502 -9.43 -16.73 9.83
CA GLU A 502 -10.27 -17.01 8.66
C GLU A 502 -9.41 -17.12 7.39
N ASP A 503 -8.49 -16.18 7.17
CA ASP A 503 -7.55 -16.23 6.03
C ASP A 503 -6.75 -17.54 6.04
N LEU A 504 -6.27 -17.97 7.21
CA LEU A 504 -5.51 -19.21 7.35
C LEU A 504 -6.33 -20.44 6.95
N ARG A 505 -7.61 -20.52 7.33
CA ARG A 505 -8.49 -21.63 6.91
C ARG A 505 -8.70 -21.66 5.40
N VAL A 506 -8.93 -20.49 4.80
CA VAL A 506 -9.10 -20.36 3.35
C VAL A 506 -7.82 -20.71 2.59
N ILE A 507 -6.66 -20.27 3.08
CA ILE A 507 -5.35 -20.65 2.53
C ILE A 507 -5.15 -22.16 2.62
N GLN A 508 -5.44 -22.77 3.78
CA GLN A 508 -5.31 -24.21 4.00
C GLN A 508 -6.12 -24.99 2.96
N SER A 509 -7.42 -24.70 2.80
CA SER A 509 -8.26 -25.42 1.84
C SER A 509 -7.81 -25.22 0.40
N THR A 510 -7.46 -23.98 0.03
CA THR A 510 -7.00 -23.63 -1.32
C THR A 510 -5.70 -24.36 -1.67
N LEU A 511 -4.74 -24.43 -0.73
CA LEU A 511 -3.48 -25.10 -0.95
C LEU A 511 -3.66 -26.62 -1.03
N THR A 512 -4.48 -27.22 -0.17
CA THR A 512 -4.82 -28.65 -0.26
C THR A 512 -5.39 -28.98 -1.63
N ASP A 513 -6.42 -28.26 -2.09
CA ASP A 513 -7.06 -28.54 -3.39
C ASP A 513 -6.06 -28.38 -4.54
N THR A 514 -5.19 -27.37 -4.48
CA THR A 514 -4.19 -27.14 -5.52
C THR A 514 -3.10 -28.21 -5.52
N LEU A 515 -2.65 -28.67 -4.35
CA LEU A 515 -1.71 -29.78 -4.23
C LEU A 515 -2.31 -31.08 -4.74
N CYS A 516 -3.56 -31.40 -4.37
CA CYS A 516 -4.27 -32.55 -4.94
C CYS A 516 -4.25 -32.48 -6.47
N ASN A 517 -4.69 -31.38 -7.07
CA ASN A 517 -4.71 -31.23 -8.53
C ASN A 517 -3.32 -31.33 -9.17
N ALA A 518 -2.27 -30.84 -8.52
CA ALA A 518 -0.90 -30.91 -9.02
C ALA A 518 -0.30 -32.32 -8.96
N TYR A 519 -0.67 -33.10 -7.95
CA TYR A 519 -0.15 -34.46 -7.70
C TYR A 519 -1.10 -35.59 -8.15
N HIS A 520 -2.23 -35.28 -8.80
CA HIS A 520 -3.05 -36.29 -9.46
C HIS A 520 -2.24 -36.94 -10.59
N ASN A 521 -1.94 -38.23 -10.42
CA ASN A 521 -1.19 -39.03 -11.37
C ASN A 521 -1.83 -38.92 -12.77
N ARG A 522 -1.05 -38.47 -13.76
CA ARG A 522 -1.39 -38.79 -15.16
C ARG A 522 -1.47 -40.30 -15.27
N ILE A 523 -2.51 -40.80 -15.96
CA ILE A 523 -2.65 -42.23 -16.28
C ILE A 523 -1.30 -42.69 -16.84
N LYS A 524 -0.63 -43.60 -16.13
CA LYS A 524 0.61 -44.18 -16.63
C LYS A 524 0.27 -44.85 -17.95
N TYR A 525 1.05 -44.51 -18.97
CA TYR A 525 0.84 -45.18 -20.23
C TYR A 525 1.21 -46.66 -20.08
N PRO A 526 0.52 -47.57 -20.76
CA PRO A 526 0.76 -49.02 -20.64
C PRO A 526 2.21 -49.46 -20.91
N TRP A 527 3.04 -48.63 -21.54
CA TRP A 527 4.47 -48.87 -21.75
C TRP A 527 5.36 -48.46 -20.56
N GLN A 528 4.85 -47.70 -19.60
CA GLN A 528 5.58 -47.21 -18.41
C GLN A 528 5.45 -48.15 -17.20
N ASP A 529 4.51 -49.09 -17.23
CA ASP A 529 4.33 -50.10 -16.17
C ASP A 529 5.12 -51.40 -16.44
N LYS A 530 5.94 -51.44 -17.50
CA LYS A 530 6.70 -52.62 -17.93
C LYS A 530 8.16 -52.59 -17.48
N GLU A 531 8.40 -52.67 -16.17
CA GLU A 531 9.69 -53.11 -15.61
C GLU A 531 9.47 -54.36 -14.76
N GLY A 532 9.38 -55.51 -15.42
CA GLY A 532 9.23 -56.82 -14.76
C GLY A 532 8.75 -57.89 -15.74
N ASP A 533 9.68 -58.73 -16.18
CA ASP A 533 9.54 -60.03 -16.83
C ASP A 533 8.50 -60.21 -17.97
N GLY A 534 9.02 -60.25 -19.21
CA GLY A 534 8.67 -61.34 -20.14
C GLY A 534 7.44 -61.23 -21.06
N GLU A 535 6.77 -60.08 -21.21
CA GLU A 535 5.58 -59.99 -22.09
C GLU A 535 5.62 -58.93 -23.19
N ALA A 536 5.20 -59.36 -24.39
CA ALA A 536 5.26 -58.72 -25.71
C ALA A 536 5.13 -57.18 -25.71
N ALA A 537 6.01 -56.53 -26.48
CA ALA A 537 5.98 -55.09 -26.71
C ALA A 537 4.60 -54.66 -27.24
N LEU A 538 4.01 -53.63 -26.62
CA LEU A 538 2.78 -53.04 -27.13
C LEU A 538 3.06 -52.49 -28.53
N PRO A 539 2.15 -52.69 -29.51
CA PRO A 539 2.37 -52.21 -30.86
C PRO A 539 2.45 -50.68 -30.84
N VAL A 540 3.55 -50.15 -31.40
CA VAL A 540 3.70 -48.71 -31.61
C VAL A 540 2.64 -48.29 -32.63
N PRO A 541 1.80 -47.27 -32.34
CA PRO A 541 0.83 -46.77 -33.31
C PRO A 541 1.53 -46.40 -34.63
N GLY A 542 0.95 -46.84 -35.76
CA GLY A 542 1.47 -46.50 -37.08
C GLY A 542 1.38 -45.00 -37.38
N ILE A 543 2.11 -44.56 -38.42
CA ILE A 543 2.00 -43.18 -38.92
C ILE A 543 0.65 -43.04 -39.63
N ALA A 544 -0.22 -42.16 -39.13
CA ALA A 544 -1.45 -41.77 -39.80
C ALA A 544 -1.30 -40.36 -40.37
N THR A 545 -1.69 -40.15 -41.63
CA THR A 545 -1.79 -38.80 -42.18
C THR A 545 -3.09 -38.13 -41.74
N GLU A 546 -3.14 -36.79 -41.80
CA GLU A 546 -4.36 -36.03 -41.49
C GLU A 546 -5.56 -36.50 -42.34
N ARG A 547 -5.31 -36.99 -43.56
CA ARG A 547 -6.33 -37.56 -44.45
C ARG A 547 -6.84 -38.91 -43.96
N ASP A 548 -5.97 -39.75 -43.41
CA ASP A 548 -6.36 -41.06 -42.87
C ASP A 548 -7.28 -40.87 -41.64
N VAL A 549 -6.91 -39.94 -40.75
CA VAL A 549 -7.72 -39.60 -39.57
C VAL A 549 -9.07 -38.99 -39.97
N ALA A 550 -9.10 -38.11 -40.97
CA ALA A 550 -10.34 -37.52 -41.47
C ALA A 550 -11.26 -38.58 -42.12
N ARG A 551 -10.68 -39.53 -42.85
CA ARG A 551 -11.41 -40.62 -43.50
C ARG A 551 -12.02 -41.58 -42.50
N GLU A 552 -11.27 -41.97 -41.46
CA GLU A 552 -11.77 -42.81 -40.37
C GLU A 552 -12.93 -42.12 -39.63
N ARG A 553 -12.79 -40.83 -39.28
CA ARG A 553 -13.83 -40.07 -38.58
C ARG A 553 -15.08 -39.82 -39.43
N SER A 554 -14.94 -39.74 -40.74
CA SER A 554 -16.09 -39.61 -41.66
C SER A 554 -16.88 -40.91 -41.83
N ARG A 555 -16.25 -42.07 -41.61
CA ARG A 555 -16.90 -43.39 -41.67
C ARG A 555 -17.79 -43.67 -40.45
N GLU A 556 -17.55 -43.03 -39.32
CA GLU A 556 -18.39 -43.14 -38.12
C GLU A 556 -19.62 -42.22 -38.15
N SER A 557 -19.71 -41.31 -39.12
CA SER A 557 -20.83 -40.35 -39.28
C SER A 557 -21.88 -40.74 -40.34
N THR A 558 -21.80 -41.94 -40.89
CA THR A 558 -22.81 -42.57 -41.78
C THR A 558 -23.28 -43.87 -41.17
#